data_AF-A0A967I3I2-F1
#
_entry.id   AF-A0A967I3I2-F1
#
_cell.length_a   1.000
_cell.length_b   1.000
_cell.length_c   1.000
_cell.angle_alpha   90.00
_cell.angle_beta   90.00
_cell.angle_gamma   90.00
#
_symmetry.space_group_name_H-M   'P 1'
#
loop_
_entity.id
_entity.type
_entity.pdbx_description
1 polymer ?
#
loop_
_entity_poly.entity_id
_entity_poly.type
_entity_poly.pdbx_seq_one_letter_code
_entity_poly.pdbx_strand_id
1 'polypeptide(L)'
;MEKPKAKEVMKQLTKDYYGKALRAHDENKCVAYTTAVSPVELFYAHDIIPIYPENHSVMCLTGRMMPRLSLEIEKRGYTSHLCAYARSDLGYRELGESPIGGIPDPDFLLACNAQCFTLTKWFQVLSRRYGVPVFVFDTPQYIRKD
;
A
#
# COMPACT_ATOMS: atom_id res chain seq x y z
N MET A 1 8.18 -0.57 -37.05
CA MET A 1 8.54 -0.76 -35.62
C MET A 1 7.73 -1.95 -35.11
N GLU A 2 8.38 -2.97 -34.57
CA GLU A 2 7.71 -4.15 -34.00
C GLU A 2 6.99 -3.75 -32.70
N LYS A 3 5.77 -4.26 -32.48
CA LYS A 3 5.00 -3.94 -31.27
C LYS A 3 5.66 -4.63 -30.06
N PRO A 4 5.90 -3.91 -28.95
CA PRO A 4 6.49 -4.52 -27.76
C PRO A 4 5.57 -5.60 -27.17
N LYS A 5 6.15 -6.61 -26.50
CA LYS A 5 5.34 -7.66 -25.86
C LYS A 5 4.64 -7.09 -24.63
N ALA A 6 3.39 -7.50 -24.38
CA ALA A 6 2.59 -7.00 -23.25
C ALA A 6 3.31 -7.12 -21.89
N LYS A 7 4.07 -8.20 -21.67
CA LYS A 7 4.89 -8.40 -20.47
C LYS A 7 5.98 -7.35 -20.29
N GLU A 8 6.62 -6.93 -21.37
CA GLU A 8 7.68 -5.92 -21.36
C GLU A 8 7.09 -4.54 -21.04
N VAL A 9 5.97 -4.22 -21.68
CA VAL A 9 5.23 -2.98 -21.41
C VAL A 9 4.77 -2.92 -19.96
N MET A 10 4.18 -4.00 -19.44
CA MET A 10 3.73 -4.07 -18.05
C MET A 10 4.89 -3.90 -17.06
N LYS A 11 6.03 -4.57 -17.30
CA LYS A 11 7.22 -4.42 -16.47
C LYS A 11 7.74 -2.98 -16.47
N GLN A 12 7.73 -2.33 -17.63
CA GLN A 12 8.16 -0.95 -17.76
C GLN A 12 7.21 0.00 -17.01
N LEU A 13 5.90 -0.14 -17.18
CA LEU A 13 4.89 0.65 -16.47
C LEU A 13 5.03 0.54 -14.94
N THR A 14 5.20 -0.68 -14.42
CA THR A 14 5.41 -0.89 -12.98
C THR A 14 6.70 -0.22 -12.51
N LYS A 15 7.80 -0.37 -13.27
CA LYS A 15 9.09 0.25 -12.94
C LYS A 15 8.98 1.77 -12.91
N ASP A 16 8.31 2.36 -13.90
CA ASP A 16 8.13 3.81 -14.01
C ASP A 16 7.24 4.36 -12.88
N TYR A 17 6.17 3.64 -12.54
CA TYR A 17 5.28 4.01 -11.44
C TYR A 17 6.02 4.04 -10.08
N TYR A 18 6.74 2.97 -9.72
CA TYR A 18 7.51 2.96 -8.46
C TYR A 18 8.70 3.91 -8.50
N GLY A 19 9.35 4.09 -9.67
CA GLY A 19 10.44 5.05 -9.84
C GLY A 19 10.02 6.50 -9.73
N LYS A 20 8.77 6.84 -10.12
CA LYS A 20 8.16 8.15 -9.83
C LYS A 20 7.80 8.28 -8.36
N ALA A 21 7.18 7.25 -7.77
CA ALA A 21 6.79 7.27 -6.37
C ALA A 21 7.98 7.48 -5.42
N LEU A 22 9.11 6.79 -5.66
CA LEU A 22 10.30 6.92 -4.82
C LEU A 22 10.96 8.31 -4.89
N ARG A 23 10.72 9.08 -5.96
CA ARG A 23 11.24 10.45 -6.15
C ARG A 23 10.18 11.51 -5.89
N ALA A 24 9.00 11.13 -5.40
CA ALA A 24 7.85 12.02 -5.27
C ALA A 24 8.18 13.26 -4.42
N HIS A 25 8.78 13.05 -3.24
CA HIS A 25 9.11 14.15 -2.33
C HIS A 25 10.22 15.06 -2.89
N ASP A 26 11.20 14.51 -3.62
CA ASP A 26 12.24 15.30 -4.31
C ASP A 26 11.63 16.22 -5.39
N GLU A 27 10.50 15.81 -5.97
CA GLU A 27 9.75 16.54 -6.99
C GLU A 27 8.58 17.37 -6.40
N ASN A 28 8.49 17.53 -5.08
CA ASN A 28 7.39 18.20 -4.37
C ASN A 28 5.99 17.63 -4.72
N LYS A 29 5.91 16.32 -4.98
CA LYS A 29 4.66 15.60 -5.20
C LYS A 29 4.16 14.97 -3.91
N CYS A 30 2.85 15.02 -3.73
CA CYS A 30 2.19 14.38 -2.59
C CYS A 30 2.01 12.88 -2.84
N VAL A 31 2.26 12.07 -1.81
CA VAL A 31 2.06 10.61 -1.78
C VAL A 31 0.91 10.27 -0.85
N ALA A 32 -0.06 9.51 -1.35
CA ALA A 32 -1.17 9.00 -0.54
C ALA A 32 -1.11 7.48 -0.47
N TYR A 33 -1.24 6.91 0.73
CA TYR A 33 -1.51 5.48 0.84
C TYR A 33 -2.99 5.20 0.67
N THR A 34 -3.32 4.21 -0.14
CA THR A 34 -4.71 3.87 -0.45
C THR A 34 -4.91 2.36 -0.59
N THR A 35 -6.14 1.89 -0.34
CA THR A 35 -6.49 0.47 -0.52
C THR A 35 -6.86 0.17 -1.98
N ALA A 36 -6.77 -1.09 -2.41
CA ALA A 36 -6.87 -1.48 -3.80
C ALA A 36 -8.19 -1.10 -4.51
N VAL A 37 -9.29 -0.94 -3.76
CA VAL A 37 -10.61 -0.54 -4.29
C VAL A 37 -11.01 0.90 -3.95
N SER A 38 -10.08 1.69 -3.42
CA SER A 38 -10.35 3.10 -3.17
C SER A 38 -10.59 3.87 -4.49
N PRO A 39 -11.39 4.95 -4.49
CA PRO A 39 -11.64 5.77 -5.67
C PRO A 39 -10.36 6.49 -6.10
N VAL A 40 -9.57 5.84 -6.95
CA VAL A 40 -8.23 6.29 -7.33
C VAL A 40 -8.26 7.60 -8.13
N GLU A 41 -9.38 7.87 -8.78
CA GLU A 41 -9.65 9.08 -9.55
C GLU A 41 -9.45 10.34 -8.71
N LEU A 42 -9.74 10.29 -7.39
CA LEU A 42 -9.52 11.41 -6.49
C LEU A 42 -8.05 11.80 -6.40
N PHE A 43 -7.13 10.84 -6.42
CA PHE A 43 -5.69 11.12 -6.35
C PHE A 43 -5.17 11.68 -7.67
N TYR A 44 -5.48 11.02 -8.78
CA TYR A 44 -5.01 11.47 -10.10
C TYR A 44 -5.54 12.85 -10.48
N ALA A 45 -6.80 13.16 -10.14
CA ALA A 45 -7.38 14.49 -10.37
C ALA A 45 -6.65 15.61 -9.61
N HIS A 46 -5.97 15.28 -8.51
CA HIS A 46 -5.20 16.21 -7.68
C HIS A 46 -3.68 16.07 -7.86
N ASP A 47 -3.22 15.32 -8.87
CA ASP A 47 -1.79 15.10 -9.14
C ASP A 47 -1.03 14.49 -7.93
N ILE A 48 -1.76 13.66 -7.16
CA ILE A 48 -1.26 12.89 -6.02
C ILE A 48 -0.85 11.51 -6.52
N ILE A 49 0.26 10.98 -6.00
CA ILE A 49 0.73 9.63 -6.32
C ILE A 49 0.09 8.65 -5.33
N PRO A 50 -0.90 7.83 -5.75
CA PRO A 50 -1.42 6.78 -4.89
C PRO A 50 -0.39 5.67 -4.75
N ILE A 51 -0.22 5.12 -3.55
CA ILE A 51 0.58 3.94 -3.25
C ILE A 51 -0.30 2.91 -2.53
N TYR A 52 -0.14 1.65 -2.92
CA TYR A 52 -0.90 0.53 -2.40
C TYR A 52 0.00 -0.37 -1.57
N PRO A 53 -0.01 -0.27 -0.23
CA PRO A 53 0.71 -1.17 0.66
C PRO A 53 0.44 -2.66 0.38
N GLU A 54 -0.76 -3.00 -0.10
CA GLU A 54 -1.13 -4.35 -0.56
C GLU A 54 -0.27 -4.84 -1.74
N ASN A 55 -0.06 -4.00 -2.76
CA ASN A 55 0.77 -4.36 -3.91
C ASN A 55 2.22 -4.57 -3.51
N HIS A 56 2.74 -3.73 -2.62
CA HIS A 56 4.09 -3.90 -2.06
C HIS A 56 4.22 -5.19 -1.25
N SER A 57 3.19 -5.55 -0.47
CA SER A 57 3.15 -6.82 0.25
C SER A 57 3.23 -8.03 -0.69
N VAL A 58 2.55 -7.96 -1.84
CA VAL A 58 2.67 -8.99 -2.90
C VAL A 58 4.08 -9.04 -3.46
N MET A 59 4.75 -7.90 -3.65
CA MET A 59 6.16 -7.90 -4.06
C MET A 59 7.04 -8.60 -3.02
N CYS A 60 6.87 -8.29 -1.74
CA CYS A 60 7.56 -8.97 -0.63
C CYS A 60 7.27 -10.48 -0.58
N LEU A 61 6.05 -10.91 -0.91
CA LEU A 61 5.71 -12.32 -1.06
C LEU A 61 6.45 -12.97 -2.22
N THR A 62 6.41 -12.37 -3.42
CA THR A 62 7.10 -12.91 -4.61
C THR A 62 8.62 -12.93 -4.45
N GLY A 63 9.18 -12.00 -3.67
CA GLY A 63 10.59 -11.98 -3.26
C GLY A 63 10.93 -12.96 -2.14
N ARG A 64 9.98 -13.80 -1.69
CA ARG A 64 10.13 -14.79 -0.60
C ARG A 64 10.52 -14.19 0.76
N MET A 65 10.18 -12.92 1.00
CA MET A 65 10.51 -12.22 2.24
C MET A 65 9.37 -12.27 3.27
N MET A 66 8.12 -12.42 2.81
CA MET A 66 6.91 -12.33 3.63
C MET A 66 6.91 -13.19 4.92
N PRO A 67 7.40 -14.45 4.95
CA PRO A 67 7.41 -15.24 6.20
C PRO A 67 8.25 -14.59 7.30
N ARG A 68 9.44 -14.10 6.95
CA ARG A 68 10.35 -13.44 7.91
C ARG A 68 9.81 -12.08 8.35
N LEU A 69 9.30 -11.29 7.41
CA LEU A 69 8.66 -10.00 7.71
C LEU A 69 7.47 -10.17 8.65
N SER A 70 6.63 -11.19 8.41
CA SER A 70 5.46 -11.47 9.24
C SER A 70 5.85 -11.89 10.66
N LEU A 71 6.89 -12.73 10.79
CA LEU A 71 7.40 -13.19 12.08
C LEU A 71 7.92 -12.02 12.95
N GLU A 72 8.55 -11.01 12.34
CA GLU A 72 8.99 -9.82 13.08
C GLU A 72 7.81 -9.08 13.73
N ILE A 73 6.68 -8.99 13.03
CA ILE A 73 5.49 -8.31 13.52
C ILE A 73 4.74 -9.13 14.57
N GLU A 74 4.75 -10.45 14.43
CA GLU A 74 4.22 -11.36 15.44
C GLU A 74 4.98 -11.23 16.77
N LYS A 75 6.32 -11.13 16.73
CA LYS A 75 7.15 -10.88 17.93
C LYS A 75 6.82 -9.55 18.62
N ARG A 76 6.23 -8.60 17.90
CA ARG A 76 5.81 -7.29 18.42
C ARG A 76 4.37 -7.26 18.92
N GLY A 77 3.74 -8.43 19.05
CA GLY A 77 2.42 -8.58 19.68
C GLY A 77 1.25 -8.57 18.70
N TYR A 78 1.49 -8.52 17.39
CA TYR A 78 0.42 -8.74 16.42
C TYR A 78 0.07 -10.22 16.31
N THR A 79 -1.21 -10.54 16.21
CA THR A 79 -1.66 -11.93 16.06
C THR A 79 -1.27 -12.50 14.69
N SER A 80 -0.86 -13.77 14.65
CA SER A 80 -0.60 -14.52 13.42
C SER A 80 -1.85 -14.71 12.55
N HIS A 81 -3.05 -14.53 13.13
CA HIS A 81 -4.33 -14.52 12.40
C HIS A 81 -4.56 -13.22 11.59
N LEU A 82 -3.73 -12.19 11.78
CA LEU A 82 -3.82 -10.97 10.97
C LEU A 82 -3.50 -11.29 9.50
N CYS A 83 -4.13 -10.53 8.59
CA CYS A 83 -3.85 -10.60 7.15
C CYS A 83 -2.33 -10.60 6.89
N ALA A 84 -1.87 -11.56 6.08
CA ALA A 84 -0.46 -11.69 5.75
C ALA A 84 0.10 -10.45 5.04
N TYR A 85 -0.73 -9.70 4.30
CA TYR A 85 -0.32 -8.44 3.69
C TYR A 85 -0.03 -7.41 4.78
N ALA A 86 -0.94 -7.20 5.73
CA ALA A 86 -0.71 -6.28 6.84
C ALA A 86 0.51 -6.68 7.69
N ARG A 87 0.71 -7.98 7.98
CA ARG A 87 1.91 -8.44 8.69
C ARG A 87 3.20 -8.22 7.90
N SER A 88 3.21 -8.54 6.61
CA SER A 88 4.36 -8.30 5.72
C SER A 88 4.69 -6.82 5.58
N ASP A 89 3.65 -6.00 5.45
CA ASP A 89 3.72 -4.56 5.28
C ASP A 89 4.29 -3.86 6.52
N LEU A 90 3.76 -4.19 7.69
CA LEU A 90 4.29 -3.67 8.94
C LEU A 90 5.71 -4.21 9.17
N GLY A 91 5.98 -5.45 8.80
CA GLY A 91 7.27 -6.11 9.04
C GLY A 91 8.39 -5.56 8.21
N TYR A 92 8.14 -5.24 6.94
CA TYR A 92 9.17 -4.59 6.13
C TYR A 92 9.52 -3.22 6.70
N ARG A 93 8.55 -2.48 7.27
CA ARG A 93 8.82 -1.18 7.90
C ARG A 93 9.65 -1.29 9.17
N GLU A 94 9.56 -2.41 9.88
CA GLU A 94 10.40 -2.65 11.06
C GLU A 94 11.81 -3.11 10.69
N LEU A 95 11.94 -3.93 9.64
CA LEU A 95 13.25 -4.48 9.24
C LEU A 95 13.97 -3.59 8.22
N GLY A 96 13.26 -2.70 7.52
CA GLY A 96 13.81 -1.90 6.42
C GLY A 96 14.07 -2.70 5.14
N GLU A 97 13.44 -3.86 4.98
CA GLU A 97 13.82 -4.84 3.96
C GLU A 97 12.71 -5.13 2.94
N SER A 98 12.97 -4.84 1.67
CA SER A 98 12.02 -5.03 0.57
C SER A 98 12.73 -5.39 -0.74
N PRO A 99 12.11 -6.17 -1.65
CA PRO A 99 12.70 -6.48 -2.96
C PRO A 99 12.97 -5.25 -3.84
N ILE A 100 12.30 -4.14 -3.57
CA ILE A 100 12.43 -2.88 -4.34
C ILE A 100 13.00 -1.73 -3.51
N GLY A 101 13.57 -2.01 -2.34
CA GLY A 101 14.10 -0.98 -1.43
C GLY A 101 13.05 -0.23 -0.60
N GLY A 102 11.76 -0.56 -0.75
CA GLY A 102 10.65 0.02 0.02
C GLY A 102 9.66 0.76 -0.86
N ILE A 103 8.79 1.54 -0.21
CA ILE A 103 7.87 2.50 -0.83
C ILE A 103 8.03 3.84 -0.12
N PRO A 104 7.76 4.97 -0.78
CA PRO A 104 7.87 6.29 -0.15
C PRO A 104 6.93 6.39 1.06
N ASP A 105 7.28 7.23 2.01
CA ASP A 105 6.41 7.55 3.13
C ASP A 105 5.18 8.36 2.67
N PRO A 106 4.01 8.22 3.31
CA PRO A 106 2.80 8.91 2.90
C PRO A 106 2.70 10.30 3.54
N ASP A 107 2.06 11.24 2.84
CA ASP A 107 1.61 12.52 3.41
C ASP A 107 0.22 12.39 4.07
N PHE A 108 -0.59 11.45 3.59
CA PHE A 108 -1.87 11.06 4.20
C PHE A 108 -2.30 9.67 3.74
N LEU A 109 -3.35 9.14 4.37
CA LEU A 109 -3.92 7.83 4.01
C LEU A 109 -5.42 7.94 3.71
N LEU A 110 -5.89 7.16 2.74
CA LEU A 110 -7.31 6.92 2.48
C LEU A 110 -7.58 5.41 2.57
N ALA A 111 -8.30 4.99 3.59
CA ALA A 111 -8.71 3.60 3.74
C ALA A 111 -10.13 3.41 3.20
N CYS A 112 -10.30 2.70 2.08
CA CYS A 112 -11.61 2.19 1.67
C CYS A 112 -11.83 0.78 2.24
N ASN A 113 -12.92 0.58 2.96
CA ASN A 113 -13.26 -0.68 3.64
C ASN A 113 -14.15 -1.61 2.80
N ALA A 114 -14.39 -1.31 1.52
CA ALA A 114 -15.21 -2.14 0.64
C ALA A 114 -14.64 -3.56 0.45
N GLN A 115 -13.32 -3.74 0.52
CA GLN A 115 -12.67 -5.07 0.50
C GLN A 115 -12.85 -5.81 1.82
N CYS A 116 -12.45 -5.18 2.93
CA CYS A 116 -12.58 -5.71 4.28
C CYS A 116 -12.37 -4.62 5.32
N PHE A 117 -12.89 -4.84 6.53
CA PHE A 117 -12.77 -3.87 7.63
C PHE A 117 -11.40 -3.83 8.31
N THR A 118 -10.55 -4.86 8.10
CA THR A 118 -9.22 -4.90 8.71
C THR A 118 -8.25 -3.88 8.10
N LEU A 119 -8.49 -3.46 6.84
CA LEU A 119 -7.72 -2.41 6.17
C LEU A 119 -7.76 -1.09 6.95
N THR A 120 -8.93 -0.70 7.47
CA THR A 120 -9.08 0.52 8.29
C THR A 120 -8.18 0.48 9.52
N LYS A 121 -8.10 -0.67 10.21
CA LYS A 121 -7.25 -0.82 11.41
C LYS A 121 -5.76 -0.80 11.05
N TRP A 122 -5.38 -1.43 9.95
CA TRP A 122 -4.01 -1.38 9.44
C TRP A 122 -3.61 0.05 9.07
N PHE A 123 -4.46 0.79 8.37
CA PHE A 123 -4.19 2.18 8.01
C PHE A 123 -4.14 3.11 9.23
N GLN A 124 -4.92 2.84 10.28
CA GLN A 124 -4.76 3.55 11.57
C GLN A 124 -3.40 3.28 12.24
N VAL A 125 -2.83 2.07 12.10
CA VAL A 125 -1.46 1.78 12.57
C VAL A 125 -0.45 2.59 11.77
N LEU A 126 -0.61 2.65 10.44
CA LEU A 126 0.28 3.44 9.58
C LEU A 126 0.17 4.94 9.88
N SER A 127 -1.03 5.47 10.07
CA SER A 127 -1.26 6.86 10.49
C SER A 127 -0.51 7.19 11.79
N ARG A 128 -0.59 6.32 12.81
CA ARG A 128 0.16 6.52 14.06
C ARG A 128 1.67 6.44 13.89
N ARG A 129 2.16 5.55 13.01
CA ARG A 129 3.60 5.43 12.71
C ARG A 129 4.14 6.71 12.09
N TYR A 130 3.41 7.26 11.11
CA TYR A 130 3.89 8.37 10.29
C TYR A 130 3.45 9.75 10.78
N GLY A 131 2.51 9.82 11.73
CA GLY A 131 1.99 11.10 12.23
C GLY A 131 1.12 11.85 11.23
N VAL A 132 0.53 11.15 10.25
CA VAL A 132 -0.26 11.73 9.16
C VAL A 132 -1.74 11.36 9.26
N PRO A 133 -2.67 12.17 8.70
CA PRO A 133 -4.10 11.89 8.79
C PRO A 133 -4.50 10.63 8.00
N VAL A 134 -5.47 9.89 8.55
CA VAL A 134 -6.16 8.80 7.85
C VAL A 134 -7.63 9.17 7.65
N PHE A 135 -8.07 9.16 6.40
CA PHE A 135 -9.46 9.29 5.99
C PHE A 135 -10.03 7.90 5.73
N VAL A 136 -11.29 7.68 6.11
CA VAL A 136 -11.98 6.40 5.86
C VAL A 136 -13.07 6.64 4.83
N PHE A 137 -12.95 6.00 3.68
CA PHE A 137 -14.01 5.91 2.70
C PHE A 137 -14.89 4.71 3.07
N ASP A 138 -15.91 4.97 3.89
CA ASP A 138 -16.81 3.94 4.40
C ASP A 138 -17.81 3.51 3.33
N THR A 139 -17.67 2.27 2.87
CA THR A 139 -18.57 1.61 1.93
C THR A 139 -19.41 0.59 2.70
N PRO A 140 -20.70 0.88 2.97
CA PRO A 140 -21.55 -0.03 3.71
C PRO A 140 -21.75 -1.34 2.94
N GLN A 141 -21.54 -2.48 3.60
CA GLN A 141 -21.73 -3.80 2.99
C GLN A 141 -23.20 -4.17 2.79
N TYR A 142 -24.08 -3.55 3.56
CA TYR A 142 -25.52 -3.74 3.48
C TYR A 142 -26.20 -2.38 3.49
N ILE A 143 -27.02 -2.14 2.47
CA ILE A 143 -27.90 -0.98 2.39
C ILE A 143 -29.31 -1.49 2.66
N ARG A 144 -29.90 -1.07 3.78
CA ARG A 144 -31.29 -1.39 4.10
C ARG A 144 -32.20 -0.70 3.07
N LYS A 145 -33.19 -1.44 2.54
CA LYS A 145 -34.13 -0.97 1.51
C LYS A 145 -35.50 -0.63 2.11
N ASP A 146 -35.55 -0.20 3.36
CA ASP A 146 -36.79 0.22 4.00
C ASP A 146 -37.28 1.58 3.50
#